data_AF-A0A7L4BGP7-F1
#
_entry.id   AF-A0A7L4BGP7-F1
#
_cell.length_a   1.000
_cell.length_b   1.000
_cell.length_c   1.000
_cell.angle_alpha   90.00
_cell.angle_beta   90.00
_cell.angle_gamma   90.00
#
_symmetry.space_group_name_H-M   'P 1'
#
loop_
_entity.id
_entity.type
_entity.pdbx_description
1 polymer ?
#
loop_
_entity_poly.entity_id
_entity_poly.type
_entity_poly.pdbx_seq_one_letter_code
_entity_poly.pdbx_strand_id
1 'polypeptide(L)'
;FQQFLNSTFAYMTLNTTILNYPCPKNPGDITVLRVGSETGCAKDKRRPTCNGPLPGPGPYQVKFLALNGSQPVAQTDWSGLITLRKAQPSGDIPVPGRGHSAGMIALTSILSILFAILLAGLVAMLLWGSDASSGSSTFSKPEAVTVRRYNTHHVYDQPAARL
;
A
#
# COMPACT_ATOMS: atom_id res chain seq x y z
N PHE A 1 18.44 16.96 13.04
CA PHE A 1 18.45 17.35 14.46
C PHE A 1 18.44 18.85 14.54
N GLN A 2 17.61 19.41 15.43
CA GLN A 2 17.56 20.86 15.65
C GLN A 2 18.97 21.37 15.95
N GLN A 3 19.37 22.44 15.26
CA GLN A 3 20.69 23.06 15.47
C GLN A 3 20.57 24.03 16.65
N PHE A 4 20.98 23.56 17.82
CA PHE A 4 21.15 24.41 19.00
C PHE A 4 22.44 25.22 18.89
N LEU A 5 22.45 26.43 19.44
CA LEU A 5 23.69 27.21 19.52
C LEU A 5 24.67 26.46 20.43
N ASN A 6 25.96 26.45 20.08
CA ASN A 6 27.00 25.70 20.80
C ASN A 6 27.17 26.09 22.29
N SER A 7 26.55 27.19 22.73
CA SER A 7 26.59 27.69 24.11
C SER A 7 25.28 27.49 24.89
N THR A 8 24.24 26.89 24.29
CA THR A 8 22.96 26.65 24.96
C THR A 8 22.90 25.25 25.57
N PHE A 9 22.94 25.19 26.91
CA PHE A 9 22.80 23.94 27.69
C PHE A 9 21.34 23.48 27.87
N ALA A 10 20.39 24.35 27.55
CA ALA A 10 18.96 24.07 27.60
C ALA A 10 18.28 24.71 26.38
N TYR A 11 17.20 24.09 25.94
CA TYR A 11 16.42 24.55 24.80
C TYR A 11 14.93 24.33 25.06
N MET A 12 14.12 25.30 24.64
CA MET A 12 12.68 25.22 24.73
C MET A 12 12.16 24.48 23.51
N THR A 13 11.55 23.31 23.73
CA THR A 13 11.12 22.42 22.64
C THR A 13 9.69 22.68 22.20
N LEU A 14 8.78 23.03 23.11
CA LEU A 14 7.38 23.20 22.76
C LEU A 14 6.78 24.35 23.56
N ASN A 15 6.22 25.33 22.87
CA ASN A 15 5.26 26.24 23.47
C ASN A 15 3.87 25.63 23.35
N THR A 16 3.18 25.42 24.47
CA THR A 16 1.83 24.86 24.48
C THR A 16 1.01 25.46 25.60
N THR A 17 -0.31 25.35 25.49
CA THR A 17 -1.27 25.81 26.51
C THR A 17 -1.85 24.61 27.25
N ILE A 18 -2.38 24.86 28.44
CA ILE A 18 -3.11 23.84 29.25
C ILE A 18 -4.25 23.19 28.45
N LEU A 19 -4.84 23.90 27.48
CA LEU A 19 -5.94 23.36 26.66
C LEU A 19 -5.51 22.16 25.80
N ASN A 20 -4.24 22.09 25.39
CA ASN A 20 -3.70 20.99 24.60
C ASN A 20 -3.30 19.78 25.46
N TYR A 21 -3.12 19.99 26.77
CA TYR A 21 -2.68 18.97 27.73
C TYR A 21 -3.51 19.07 29.01
N PRO A 22 -4.83 18.79 28.93
CA PRO A 22 -5.68 18.83 30.11
C PRO A 22 -5.24 17.79 31.14
N CYS A 23 -5.54 18.08 32.40
CA CYS A 23 -5.35 17.11 33.47
C CYS A 23 -6.13 15.83 33.17
N PRO A 24 -5.55 14.65 33.44
CA PRO A 24 -6.25 13.39 33.27
C PRO A 24 -7.53 13.38 34.11
N LYS A 25 -8.62 12.86 33.55
CA LYS A 25 -9.92 12.81 34.24
C LYS A 25 -10.02 11.65 35.22
N ASN A 26 -9.39 10.52 34.90
CA ASN A 26 -9.43 9.31 35.72
C ASN A 26 -8.06 9.04 36.37
N PRO A 27 -8.04 8.42 37.56
CA PRO A 27 -6.81 7.92 38.15
C PRO A 27 -6.15 6.87 37.23
N GLY A 28 -4.89 7.08 36.86
CA GLY A 28 -4.12 6.17 36.01
C GLY A 28 -4.00 6.59 34.54
N ASP A 29 -4.80 7.55 34.09
CA ASP A 29 -4.64 8.15 32.76
C ASP A 29 -3.35 9.01 32.73
N ILE A 30 -2.54 8.86 31.68
CA ILE A 30 -1.29 9.60 31.52
C ILE A 30 -1.41 10.57 30.34
N THR A 31 -1.26 11.86 30.60
CA THR A 31 -1.11 12.87 29.57
C THR A 31 0.36 12.95 29.14
N VAL A 32 0.65 12.65 27.87
CA VAL A 32 2.03 12.59 27.35
C VAL A 32 2.36 13.82 26.51
N LEU A 33 3.43 14.51 26.89
CA LEU A 33 4.06 15.54 26.06
C LEU A 33 5.11 14.92 25.15
N ARG A 34 4.85 14.85 23.85
CA ARG A 34 5.82 14.32 22.90
C ARG A 34 6.83 15.39 22.49
N VAL A 35 8.09 15.17 22.83
CA VAL A 35 9.21 16.02 22.39
C VAL A 35 9.79 15.50 21.08
N GLY A 36 10.18 16.39 20.19
CA GLY A 36 10.87 16.09 18.94
C GLY A 36 9.98 15.64 17.77
N SER A 37 8.68 15.97 17.77
CA SER A 37 7.74 15.54 16.74
C SER A 37 7.79 16.35 15.44
N GLU A 38 8.37 17.54 15.44
CA GLU A 38 8.41 18.44 14.28
C GLU A 38 9.67 18.24 13.44
N THR A 39 9.67 17.21 12.59
CA THR A 39 10.82 16.92 11.71
C THR A 39 11.08 18.02 10.68
N GLY A 40 10.03 18.74 10.24
CA GLY A 40 10.13 19.79 9.22
C GLY A 40 10.92 21.02 9.66
N CYS A 41 11.03 21.29 10.97
CA CYS A 41 11.82 22.41 11.48
C CYS A 41 13.25 22.01 11.88
N ALA A 42 13.63 20.74 11.71
CA ALA A 42 14.90 20.23 12.25
C ALA A 42 16.14 20.98 11.74
N LYS A 43 16.06 21.64 10.57
CA LYS A 43 17.15 22.45 10.00
C LYS A 43 16.81 23.95 9.92
N ASP A 44 15.66 24.36 10.44
CA ASP A 44 15.15 25.73 10.33
C ASP A 44 15.64 26.59 11.50
N LYS A 45 16.73 27.34 11.25
CA LYS A 45 17.31 28.26 12.24
C LYS A 45 16.41 29.44 12.58
N ARG A 46 15.38 29.75 11.77
CA ARG A 46 14.46 30.87 12.03
C ARG A 46 13.44 30.55 13.12
N ARG A 47 13.28 29.26 13.46
CA ARG A 47 12.34 28.78 14.49
C ARG A 47 13.06 27.99 15.59
N PRO A 48 13.85 28.67 16.45
CA PRO A 48 14.67 28.01 17.46
C PRO A 48 13.84 27.33 18.57
N THR A 49 12.55 27.67 18.72
CA THR A 49 11.63 27.13 19.72
C THR A 49 10.74 26.00 19.20
N CYS A 50 11.03 25.49 18.00
CA CYS A 50 10.26 24.40 17.42
C CYS A 50 10.50 23.08 18.14
N ASN A 51 9.55 22.14 18.01
CA ASN A 51 9.63 20.83 18.65
C ASN A 51 10.45 19.83 17.81
N GLY A 52 11.66 20.25 17.42
CA GLY A 52 12.53 19.50 16.51
C GLY A 52 13.15 18.26 17.15
N PRO A 53 13.54 17.24 16.34
CA PRO A 53 14.15 16.03 16.86
C PRO A 53 15.43 16.31 17.67
N LEU A 54 15.51 15.69 18.85
CA LEU A 54 16.65 15.78 19.76
C LEU A 54 17.92 15.19 19.10
N PRO A 55 19.11 15.77 19.36
CA PRO A 55 20.31 15.52 18.57
C PRO A 55 20.94 14.14 18.75
N GLY A 56 20.50 13.39 19.77
CA GLY A 56 20.96 12.05 20.05
C GLY A 56 20.12 11.37 21.13
N PRO A 57 20.60 10.27 21.70
CA PRO A 57 19.87 9.54 22.73
C PRO A 57 19.94 10.17 24.13
N GLY A 58 20.72 11.24 24.32
CA GLY A 58 20.91 11.88 25.63
C GLY A 58 22.23 11.48 26.29
N PRO A 59 22.35 11.64 27.63
CA PRO A 59 21.25 11.84 28.58
C PRO A 59 20.64 13.25 28.55
N TYR A 60 19.35 13.35 28.88
CA TYR A 60 18.60 14.60 28.96
C TYR A 60 17.95 14.77 30.34
N GLN A 61 17.74 16.01 30.75
CA GLN A 61 16.86 16.38 31.86
C GLN A 61 15.75 17.27 31.33
N VAL A 62 14.56 17.17 31.93
CA VAL A 62 13.38 17.92 31.52
C VAL A 62 12.80 18.62 32.74
N LYS A 63 12.30 19.83 32.55
CA LYS A 63 11.44 20.52 33.51
C LYS A 63 10.34 21.25 32.76
N PHE A 64 9.25 21.55 33.45
CA PHE A 64 8.18 22.37 32.92
C PHE A 64 8.34 23.80 33.40
N LEU A 65 8.05 24.75 32.50
CA LEU A 65 8.08 26.18 32.76
C LEU A 65 6.73 26.76 32.35
N ALA A 66 6.05 27.41 33.29
CA ALA A 66 4.85 28.19 33.00
C ALA A 66 5.28 29.63 32.72
N LEU A 67 4.77 30.19 31.63
CA LEU A 67 5.06 31.55 31.18
C LEU A 67 3.78 32.39 31.19
N ASN A 68 3.88 33.65 31.62
CA ASN A 68 2.92 34.70 31.33
C ASN A 68 3.52 35.62 30.26
N GLY A 69 3.07 35.46 29.01
CA GLY A 69 3.76 36.03 27.85
C GLY A 69 5.16 35.43 27.72
N SER A 70 6.19 36.27 27.83
CA SER A 70 7.60 35.83 27.81
C SER A 70 8.21 35.67 29.21
N GLN A 71 7.46 35.94 30.28
CA GLN A 71 7.97 35.95 31.65
C GLN A 71 7.68 34.62 32.37
N PRO A 72 8.70 33.93 32.92
CA PRO A 72 8.47 32.77 33.76
C PRO A 72 7.73 33.11 35.04
N VAL A 73 6.67 32.36 35.33
CA VAL A 73 5.85 32.53 36.56
C VAL A 73 5.87 31.31 37.47
N ALA A 74 6.15 30.11 36.94
CA ALA A 74 6.34 28.91 37.73
C ALA A 74 7.23 27.91 36.99
N GLN A 75 7.90 27.03 37.74
CA GLN A 75 8.68 25.94 37.17
C GLN A 75 8.62 24.70 38.07
N THR A 76 8.83 23.53 37.48
CA THR A 76 9.09 22.30 38.24
C THR A 76 10.58 22.16 38.50
N ASP A 77 10.94 21.26 39.42
CA ASP A 77 12.30 20.74 39.51
C ASP A 77 12.67 19.99 38.23
N TRP A 78 13.98 19.80 38.04
CA TRP A 78 14.50 18.95 36.97
C TRP A 78 14.15 17.48 37.22
N SER A 79 13.80 16.79 36.15
CA SER A 79 13.69 15.33 36.17
C SER A 79 15.05 14.68 36.46
N GLY A 80 15.00 13.39 36.80
CA GLY A 80 16.17 12.53 36.67
C GLY A 80 16.70 12.48 35.24
N LEU A 81 17.89 11.90 35.05
CA LEU A 81 18.47 11.69 33.73
C LEU A 81 17.62 10.70 32.93
N ILE A 82 17.31 11.07 31.69
CA ILE A 82 16.51 10.27 30.75
C ILE A 82 17.37 9.95 29.53
N THR A 83 17.32 8.70 29.08
CA THR A 83 17.94 8.25 27.82
C THR A 83 16.84 7.83 26.85
N LEU A 84 16.90 8.34 25.62
CA LEU A 84 15.95 7.99 24.57
C LEU A 84 16.26 6.60 24.02
N ARG A 85 15.20 5.89 23.63
CA ARG A 85 15.34 4.64 22.87
C ARG A 85 15.97 4.93 21.52
N LYS A 86 17.03 4.21 21.17
CA LYS A 86 17.60 4.23 19.82
C LYS A 86 16.79 3.32 18.92
N ALA A 87 16.41 3.81 17.74
CA ALA A 87 15.94 2.94 16.69
C ALA A 87 17.10 2.04 16.25
N GLN A 88 16.83 0.75 16.07
CA GLN A 88 17.79 -0.17 15.48
C GLN A 88 17.95 0.20 13.99
N PRO A 89 19.19 0.33 13.48
CA PRO A 89 19.40 0.57 12.05
C PRO A 89 18.72 -0.51 11.24
N SER A 90 18.06 -0.15 10.14
CA SER A 90 17.31 -1.10 9.31
C SER A 90 18.17 -2.25 8.77
N GLY A 91 19.49 -2.05 8.66
CA GLY A 91 20.45 -3.09 8.26
C GLY A 91 20.74 -4.13 9.35
N ASP A 92 20.46 -3.81 10.61
CA ASP A 92 20.69 -4.69 11.77
C ASP A 92 19.40 -5.35 12.27
N ILE A 93 18.26 -5.07 11.60
CA ILE A 93 17.03 -5.80 11.86
C ILE A 93 17.17 -7.17 11.19
N PRO A 94 17.13 -8.28 11.94
CA PRO A 94 17.04 -9.60 11.35
C PRO A 94 15.75 -9.61 10.52
N VAL A 95 15.87 -9.55 9.19
CA VAL A 95 14.70 -9.69 8.31
C VAL A 95 14.18 -11.12 8.51
N PRO A 96 13.03 -11.34 9.16
CA PRO A 96 12.50 -12.67 9.26
C PRO A 96 11.99 -13.03 7.86
N GLY A 97 12.58 -14.05 7.24
CA GLY A 97 11.98 -14.66 6.04
C GLY A 97 12.46 -14.16 4.69
N ARG A 98 13.73 -13.77 4.52
CA ARG A 98 14.33 -13.64 3.17
C ARG A 98 14.84 -14.97 2.60
N GLY A 99 14.21 -16.07 3.00
CA GLY A 99 14.36 -17.37 2.36
C GLY A 99 12.98 -17.95 2.19
N HIS A 100 12.55 -18.18 0.95
CA HIS A 100 11.47 -19.14 0.72
C HIS A 100 11.96 -20.46 1.32
N SER A 101 11.25 -20.97 2.34
CA SER A 101 11.56 -22.29 2.90
C SER A 101 11.64 -23.29 1.75
N ALA A 102 12.63 -24.20 1.76
CA ALA A 102 12.80 -25.20 0.71
C ALA A 102 11.48 -25.96 0.44
N GLY A 103 10.65 -26.14 1.46
CA GLY A 103 9.30 -26.70 1.33
C GLY A 103 8.35 -25.84 0.50
N MET A 104 8.37 -24.52 0.66
CA MET A 104 7.54 -23.61 -0.16
C MET A 104 7.96 -23.66 -1.64
N ILE A 105 9.26 -23.74 -1.92
CA ILE A 105 9.78 -23.86 -3.29
C ILE A 105 9.40 -25.21 -3.91
N ALA A 106 9.55 -26.30 -3.15
CA ALA A 106 9.16 -27.63 -3.60
C ALA A 106 7.65 -27.72 -3.89
N LEU A 107 6.82 -27.19 -3.00
CA LEU A 107 5.36 -27.19 -3.16
C LEU A 107 4.91 -26.36 -4.38
N THR A 108 5.45 -25.17 -4.57
CA THR A 108 5.09 -24.35 -5.75
C THR A 108 5.57 -24.97 -7.05
N SER A 109 6.75 -25.60 -7.06
CA SER A 109 7.25 -26.33 -8.22
C SER A 109 6.38 -27.54 -8.57
N ILE A 110 6.03 -28.39 -7.60
CA ILE A 110 5.15 -29.55 -7.81
C ILE A 110 3.77 -29.09 -8.31
N LEU A 111 3.17 -28.10 -7.65
CA LEU A 111 1.85 -27.61 -8.02
C LEU A 111 1.85 -27.01 -9.44
N SER A 112 2.91 -26.28 -9.80
CA SER A 112 3.07 -25.72 -11.14
C SER A 112 3.18 -26.81 -12.22
N ILE A 113 3.95 -27.87 -11.96
CA ILE A 113 4.09 -29.00 -12.90
C ILE A 113 2.77 -29.75 -13.06
N LEU A 114 2.10 -30.08 -11.95
CA LEU A 114 0.81 -30.77 -11.99
C LEU A 114 -0.24 -29.95 -12.73
N PHE A 115 -0.28 -28.64 -12.51
CA PHE A 115 -1.20 -27.75 -13.21
C PHE A 115 -0.94 -27.71 -14.73
N ALA A 116 0.33 -27.67 -15.15
CA ALA A 116 0.70 -27.73 -16.56
C ALA A 116 0.28 -29.06 -17.21
N ILE A 117 0.46 -30.19 -16.52
CA ILE A 117 0.03 -31.51 -16.99
C ILE A 117 -1.50 -31.56 -17.14
N LEU A 118 -2.24 -31.04 -16.14
CA LEU A 118 -3.70 -30.98 -16.19
C LEU A 118 -4.19 -30.13 -17.36
N LEU A 119 -3.58 -28.97 -17.60
CA LEU A 119 -3.92 -28.12 -18.74
C LEU A 119 -3.60 -28.81 -20.07
N ALA A 120 -2.45 -29.46 -20.22
CA ALA A 120 -2.10 -30.20 -21.43
C ALA A 120 -3.10 -31.34 -21.69
N GLY A 121 -3.49 -32.07 -20.65
CA GLY A 121 -4.52 -33.11 -20.73
C GLY A 121 -5.88 -32.55 -21.14
N LEU A 122 -6.30 -31.42 -20.56
CA LEU A 122 -7.54 -30.74 -20.94
C LEU A 122 -7.52 -30.31 -22.41
N VAL A 123 -6.42 -29.72 -22.88
CA VAL A 123 -6.25 -29.31 -24.28
C VAL A 123 -6.30 -30.53 -25.20
N ALA A 124 -5.58 -31.62 -24.86
CA ALA A 124 -5.61 -32.85 -25.64
C ALA A 124 -7.03 -33.45 -25.71
N MET A 125 -7.76 -33.46 -24.60
CA MET A 125 -9.16 -33.93 -24.55
C MET A 125 -10.10 -33.03 -25.35
N LEU A 126 -9.88 -31.71 -25.38
CA LEU A 126 -10.66 -30.81 -26.22
C LEU A 126 -10.37 -31.06 -27.70
N LEU A 127 -9.11 -31.20 -28.09
CA LEU A 127 -8.72 -31.46 -29.48
C LEU A 127 -9.21 -32.84 -29.96
N TRP A 128 -9.00 -33.89 -29.17
CA TRP A 128 -9.39 -35.26 -29.52
C TRP A 128 -10.89 -35.51 -29.34
N GLY A 129 -11.51 -34.86 -28.35
CA GLY A 129 -12.96 -34.91 -28.14
C GLY A 129 -13.73 -34.18 -29.23
N SER A 130 -13.15 -33.13 -29.83
CA SER A 130 -13.69 -32.47 -31.02
C SER A 130 -13.79 -33.44 -32.20
N ASP A 131 -12.76 -34.28 -32.39
CA ASP A 131 -12.73 -35.32 -33.42
C ASP A 131 -13.73 -36.46 -33.14
N ALA A 132 -13.94 -36.82 -31.87
CA ALA A 132 -14.95 -37.82 -31.48
C ALA A 132 -16.40 -37.31 -31.65
N SER A 133 -16.64 -36.00 -31.48
CA SER A 133 -17.93 -35.37 -31.80
C SER A 133 -18.13 -35.07 -33.29
N SER A 134 -17.14 -35.36 -34.14
CA SER A 134 -17.24 -35.27 -35.61
C SER A 134 -17.20 -36.65 -36.29
N GLY A 135 -17.73 -37.66 -35.61
CA GLY A 135 -18.16 -38.92 -36.22
C GLY A 135 -19.54 -38.82 -36.86
N SER A 136 -19.56 -38.64 -38.18
CA SER A 136 -20.69 -38.84 -39.12
C SER A 136 -21.70 -37.69 -39.30
N SER A 137 -21.35 -36.74 -40.17
CA SER A 137 -22.20 -36.53 -41.34
C SER A 137 -21.33 -36.66 -42.58
N THR A 138 -21.36 -37.86 -43.17
CA THR A 138 -20.98 -38.08 -44.57
C THR A 138 -21.52 -36.94 -45.41
N PHE A 139 -20.64 -36.26 -46.14
CA PHE A 139 -20.99 -35.40 -47.25
C PHE A 139 -21.69 -36.26 -48.31
N SER A 140 -22.98 -36.49 -48.12
CA SER A 140 -23.85 -36.92 -49.19
C SER A 140 -23.99 -35.71 -50.10
N LYS A 141 -23.33 -35.82 -51.27
CA LYS A 141 -23.67 -35.18 -52.55
C LYS A 141 -24.93 -34.29 -52.44
N PRO A 142 -24.88 -32.99 -52.75
CA PRO A 142 -26.12 -32.22 -52.85
C PRO A 142 -26.95 -32.87 -53.96
N GLU A 143 -27.95 -33.63 -53.56
CA GLU A 143 -29.00 -34.08 -54.45
C GLU A 143 -29.60 -32.79 -54.99
N ALA A 144 -29.59 -32.66 -56.31
CA ALA A 144 -30.04 -31.46 -56.99
C ALA A 144 -31.48 -31.19 -56.55
N VAL A 145 -31.64 -30.22 -55.64
CA VAL A 145 -32.95 -29.71 -55.25
C VAL A 145 -33.61 -29.27 -56.53
N THR A 146 -34.64 -30.01 -56.94
CA THR A 146 -35.54 -29.56 -58.01
C THR A 146 -36.20 -28.29 -57.51
N VAL A 147 -35.64 -27.15 -57.92
CA VAL A 147 -36.19 -25.83 -57.67
C VAL A 147 -37.60 -25.83 -58.25
N ARG A 148 -38.61 -25.85 -57.38
CA ARG A 148 -40.00 -25.68 -57.77
C ARG A 148 -40.11 -24.25 -58.29
N ARG A 149 -40.19 -24.11 -59.62
CA ARG A 149 -40.33 -22.82 -60.30
C ARG A 149 -41.66 -22.18 -59.87
N TYR A 150 -41.59 -21.19 -59.00
CA TYR A 150 -42.73 -20.34 -58.69
C TYR A 150 -42.88 -19.34 -59.85
N ASN A 151 -43.98 -19.45 -60.60
CA ASN A 151 -44.34 -18.46 -61.62
C ASN A 151 -44.92 -17.24 -60.91
N THR A 152 -44.19 -16.12 -60.96
CA THR A 152 -44.67 -14.81 -60.52
C THR A 152 -45.67 -14.30 -61.54
N HIS A 153 -46.95 -14.61 -61.35
CA HIS A 153 -48.03 -13.99 -62.11
C HIS A 153 -48.20 -12.55 -61.62
N HIS A 154 -47.48 -11.61 -62.23
CA HIS A 154 -47.85 -10.19 -62.41
C HIS A 154 -46.60 -9.37 -62.73
N VAL A 155 -46.26 -9.28 -64.02
CA VAL A 155 -45.67 -8.07 -64.57
C VAL A 155 -46.39 -7.80 -65.89
N TYR A 156 -46.98 -6.62 -65.97
CA TYR A 156 -47.81 -6.14 -67.07
C TYR A 156 -47.07 -6.10 -68.40
N ASP A 157 -47.84 -6.30 -69.47
CA ASP A 157 -47.46 -6.10 -70.87
C ASP A 157 -46.80 -4.74 -71.07
N GLN A 158 -45.57 -4.74 -71.59
CA GLN A 158 -45.01 -3.56 -72.23
C GLN A 158 -44.36 -3.97 -73.56
N PRO A 159 -44.92 -3.56 -74.71
CA PRO A 159 -44.48 -4.01 -76.01
C PRO A 159 -43.17 -3.37 -76.47
N ALA A 160 -42.44 -4.19 -77.23
CA ALA A 160 -41.15 -4.04 -77.88
C ALA A 160 -40.72 -2.63 -78.34
N ALA A 161 -39.50 -2.24 -77.98
CA ALA A 161 -38.66 -1.44 -78.86
C ALA A 161 -37.93 -2.39 -79.83
N ARG A 162 -38.25 -2.29 -81.12
CA ARG A 162 -37.51 -2.96 -82.21
C ARG A 162 -36.40 -2.02 -82.70
N LEU A 163 -35.23 -2.63 -82.94
CA LEU A 163 -34.08 -2.21 -83.79
C LEU A 163 -33.47 -0.84 -83.51
#